data_AF-A0A962IY11-F1
#
_entry.id   AF-A0A962IY11-F1
#
_cell.length_a   1.000
_cell.length_b   1.000
_cell.length_c   1.000
_cell.angle_alpha   90.00
_cell.angle_beta   90.00
_cell.angle_gamma   90.00
#
_symmetry.space_group_name_H-M   'P 1'
#
loop_
_entity.id
_entity.type
_entity.pdbx_description
1 polymer ?
#
loop_
_entity_poly.entity_id
_entity_poly.type
_entity_poly.pdbx_seq_one_letter_code
_entity_poly.pdbx_strand_id
1 'polypeptide(L)'
;MPKPVLWFVTDPMCSWCWGMLPDFEQVRLHLGDSVEYELMLGGVQLGAKGQLASYNETMLFSLWREVTAVTGQQFSGRLPNTPGFRYHSEM
;
A
#
# COMPACT_ATOMS: atom_id res chain seq x y z
N MET A 1 17.16 25.05 -14.08
CA MET A 1 17.63 23.66 -13.97
C MET A 1 16.39 22.79 -13.79
N PRO A 2 16.33 21.57 -14.35
CA PRO A 2 15.19 20.68 -14.12
C PRO A 2 15.07 20.37 -12.63
N LYS A 3 13.83 20.25 -12.14
CA LYS A 3 13.56 19.87 -10.75
C LYS A 3 13.94 18.39 -10.55
N PRO A 4 14.47 18.00 -9.38
CA PRO A 4 14.63 16.58 -9.06
C PRO A 4 13.26 15.89 -8.97
N VAL A 5 13.21 14.62 -9.38
CA VAL A 5 11.99 13.80 -9.35
C VAL A 5 12.01 12.88 -8.12
N LEU A 6 10.92 12.89 -7.35
CA LEU A 6 10.66 11.96 -6.26
C LEU A 6 9.68 10.89 -6.75
N TRP A 7 10.21 9.67 -6.89
CA TRP A 7 9.41 8.50 -7.25
C TRP A 7 8.76 7.89 -6.01
N PHE A 8 7.44 7.96 -5.93
CA PHE A 8 6.65 7.23 -4.94
C PHE A 8 6.27 5.86 -5.50
N VAL A 9 7.05 4.85 -5.14
CA VAL A 9 6.78 3.45 -5.53
C VAL A 9 5.92 2.81 -4.46
N THR A 10 4.70 2.40 -4.81
CA THR A 10 3.70 1.91 -3.83
C THR A 10 2.78 0.87 -4.45
N ASP A 11 1.94 0.23 -3.63
CA ASP A 11 0.89 -0.67 -4.10
C ASP A 11 -0.34 -0.56 -3.17
N PRO A 12 -1.57 -0.40 -3.71
CA PRO A 12 -2.79 -0.30 -2.89
C PRO A 12 -3.05 -1.51 -1.99
N MET A 13 -2.52 -2.69 -2.35
CA MET A 13 -2.62 -3.92 -1.58
C MET A 13 -1.49 -4.11 -0.55
N CYS A 14 -0.45 -3.27 -0.60
CA CYS A 14 0.71 -3.36 0.27
C CYS A 14 0.40 -2.75 1.66
N SER A 15 0.41 -3.60 2.69
CA SER A 15 0.06 -3.19 4.07
C SER A 15 1.03 -2.16 4.64
N TRP A 16 2.33 -2.30 4.38
CA TRP A 16 3.34 -1.32 4.80
C TRP A 16 3.24 0.00 4.03
N CYS A 17 2.80 -0.04 2.78
CA CYS A 17 2.58 1.15 1.97
C CYS A 17 1.39 1.97 2.52
N TRP A 18 0.33 1.30 2.98
CA TRP A 18 -0.73 1.94 3.77
C TRP A 18 -0.21 2.53 5.08
N GLY A 19 0.69 1.80 5.77
CA GLY A 19 1.34 2.24 7.00
C GLY A 19 2.14 3.54 6.85
N MET A 20 2.87 3.68 5.73
CA MET A 20 3.75 4.82 5.42
C MET A 20 3.00 6.05 4.86
N LEU A 21 1.79 5.87 4.33
CA LEU A 21 1.08 6.94 3.60
C LEU A 21 1.02 8.29 4.35
N PRO A 22 0.74 8.35 5.68
CA PRO A 22 0.72 9.63 6.40
C PRO A 22 2.07 10.36 6.42
N ASP A 23 3.18 9.62 6.48
CA ASP A 23 4.53 10.18 6.48
C ASP A 23 4.92 10.66 5.08
N PHE A 24 4.52 9.92 4.04
CA PHE A 24 4.70 10.36 2.66
C PHE A 24 3.96 11.68 2.39
N GLU A 25 2.72 11.84 2.88
CA GLU A 25 2.00 13.11 2.77
C GLU A 25 2.71 14.25 3.50
N GLN A 26 3.31 14.01 4.67
CA GLN A 26 4.12 15.01 5.35
C GLN A 26 5.35 15.43 4.52
N VAL A 27 6.04 14.46 3.90
CA VAL A 27 7.17 14.72 2.99
C VAL A 27 6.70 15.52 1.77
N ARG A 28 5.54 15.16 1.20
CA ARG A 28 4.94 15.87 0.06
C ARG A 28 4.62 17.32 0.40
N LEU A 29 4.04 17.57 1.57
CA LEU A 29 3.74 18.92 2.06
C LEU A 29 5.01 19.74 2.35
N HIS A 30 6.03 19.09 2.92
CA HIS A 30 7.29 19.75 3.26
C HIS A 30 8.10 20.15 2.03
N LEU A 31 8.23 19.23 1.05
CA LEU A 31 9.00 19.49 -0.16
C LEU A 31 8.23 20.38 -1.15
N GLY A 32 6.89 20.31 -1.18
CA GLY A 32 6.05 21.13 -2.05
C GLY A 32 6.56 21.14 -3.50
N ASP A 33 6.64 22.33 -4.10
CA ASP A 33 7.04 22.47 -5.50
C ASP A 33 8.56 22.39 -5.74
N SER A 34 9.36 22.03 -4.73
CA SER A 34 10.81 21.87 -4.90
C SER A 34 11.21 20.62 -5.69
N VAL A 35 10.29 19.64 -5.80
CA VAL A 35 10.46 18.38 -6.53
C VAL A 35 9.28 18.17 -7.48
N GLU A 36 9.48 17.33 -8.49
CA GLU A 36 8.39 16.72 -9.27
C GLU A 36 8.04 15.36 -8.65
N TYR A 37 6.76 15.02 -8.55
CA TYR A 37 6.31 13.77 -7.96
C TYR A 37 5.82 12.82 -9.04
N GLU A 38 6.34 11.59 -9.03
CA GLU A 38 5.91 10.54 -9.93
C GLU A 38 5.46 9.31 -9.14
N LEU A 39 4.33 8.72 -9.52
CA LEU A 39 3.75 7.54 -8.89
C LEU A 39 4.06 6.31 -9.73
N MET A 40 4.64 5.28 -9.10
CA MET A 40 4.87 3.99 -9.73
C MET A 40 4.21 2.88 -8.92
N LEU A 41 3.38 2.08 -9.58
CA LEU A 41 2.76 0.91 -8.95
C LEU A 41 3.76 -0.26 -8.96
N GLY A 42 4.08 -0.77 -7.78
CA GLY A 42 5.07 -1.83 -7.57
C GLY A 42 4.57 -3.24 -7.91
N GLY A 43 3.26 -3.48 -7.85
CA GLY A 43 2.67 -4.77 -8.19
C GLY A 43 3.03 -5.88 -7.19
N VAL A 44 2.66 -5.70 -5.91
CA VAL A 44 2.98 -6.66 -4.84
C VAL A 44 2.35 -8.04 -5.08
N GLN A 45 1.21 -8.08 -5.79
CA GLN A 45 0.46 -9.30 -6.05
C GLN A 45 -0.06 -9.35 -7.51
N LEU A 46 0.81 -9.76 -8.43
CA LEU A 46 0.46 -9.99 -9.84
C LEU A 46 -0.05 -11.42 -10.08
N GLY A 47 -1.01 -11.59 -10.99
CA GLY A 47 -1.49 -12.90 -11.44
C GLY A 47 -2.20 -13.77 -10.39
N ALA A 48 -2.85 -13.17 -9.38
CA ALA A 48 -3.49 -13.91 -8.28
C ALA A 48 -4.62 -14.84 -8.75
N LYS A 49 -4.42 -16.16 -8.65
CA LYS A 49 -5.43 -17.19 -8.94
C LYS A 49 -6.12 -17.67 -7.65
N GLY A 50 -6.85 -16.79 -6.98
CA GLY A 50 -7.58 -17.10 -5.75
C GLY A 50 -7.96 -15.85 -4.96
N GLN A 51 -8.71 -16.01 -3.85
CA GLN A 51 -9.11 -14.87 -3.02
C GLN A 51 -7.91 -14.19 -2.36
N LEU A 52 -6.87 -14.93 -1.94
CA LEU A 52 -5.65 -14.37 -1.36
C LEU A 52 -4.33 -14.85 -1.98
N ALA A 53 -4.41 -15.78 -2.94
CA ALA A 53 -3.36 -16.37 -3.80
C ALA A 53 -1.95 -16.65 -3.22
N SER A 54 -1.28 -15.69 -2.56
CA SER A 54 0.03 -15.78 -1.91
C SER A 54 -0.03 -15.65 -0.37
N TYR A 55 -1.05 -14.98 0.18
CA TYR A 55 -1.25 -14.83 1.62
C TYR A 55 -2.27 -15.86 2.13
N ASN A 56 -2.07 -16.36 3.35
CA ASN A 56 -3.20 -16.90 4.12
C ASN A 56 -3.77 -15.76 4.98
N GLU A 57 -5.08 -15.81 5.27
CA GLU A 57 -5.78 -14.75 6.03
C GLU A 57 -5.09 -14.44 7.36
N THR A 58 -4.62 -15.48 8.05
CA THR A 58 -3.91 -15.38 9.33
C THR A 58 -2.65 -14.52 9.22
N MET A 59 -1.85 -14.73 8.18
CA MET A 59 -0.63 -13.96 7.93
C MET A 59 -0.97 -12.51 7.61
N LEU A 60 -1.98 -12.27 6.77
CA LEU A 60 -2.41 -10.92 6.41
C LEU A 60 -2.89 -10.14 7.64
N PHE A 61 -3.73 -10.75 8.49
CA PHE A 61 -4.18 -10.11 9.72
C PHE A 61 -3.05 -9.91 10.74
N SER A 62 -2.08 -10.84 10.81
CA SER A 62 -0.89 -10.65 11.64
C SER A 62 -0.07 -9.45 11.15
N LEU A 63 0.13 -9.32 9.84
CA LEU A 63 0.82 -8.20 9.23
C LEU A 63 0.10 -6.88 9.51
N TRP A 64 -1.23 -6.84 9.40
CA TRP A 64 -2.01 -5.64 9.73
C TRP A 64 -1.85 -5.22 11.18
N ARG A 65 -1.85 -6.18 12.12
CA ARG A 65 -1.60 -5.90 13.53
C ARG A 65 -0.21 -5.30 13.77
N GLU A 66 0.80 -5.81 13.08
CA GLU A 66 2.16 -5.29 13.15
C GLU A 66 2.24 -3.86 12.61
N VAL A 67 1.69 -3.60 11.42
CA VAL A 67 1.65 -2.27 10.84
C VAL A 67 0.92 -1.29 11.76
N THR A 68 -0.24 -1.66 12.31
CA THR A 68 -0.96 -0.82 13.28
C THR A 68 -0.12 -0.54 14.52
N ALA A 69 0.61 -1.52 15.05
CA ALA A 69 1.45 -1.34 16.23
C ALA A 69 2.62 -0.39 15.96
N VAL A 70 3.18 -0.41 14.75
CA VAL A 70 4.35 0.42 14.38
C VAL A 70 3.95 1.82 13.93
N THR A 71 2.92 1.96 13.09
CA THR A 71 2.59 3.24 12.44
C THR A 71 1.33 3.89 12.98
N GLY A 72 0.52 3.17 13.78
CA GLY A 72 -0.79 3.63 14.24
C GLY A 72 -1.89 3.57 13.18
N GLN A 73 -1.58 3.23 11.92
CA GLN A 73 -2.56 3.12 10.85
C GLN A 73 -3.55 1.97 11.13
N GLN A 74 -4.83 2.27 10.89
CA GLN A 74 -5.92 1.34 11.20
C GLN A 74 -6.29 0.50 9.98
N PHE A 75 -6.69 -0.74 10.24
CA PHE A 75 -7.29 -1.63 9.25
C PHE A 75 -8.71 -2.01 9.69
N SER A 76 -9.57 -2.36 8.73
CA SER A 76 -10.94 -2.80 9.01
C SER A 76 -11.03 -4.13 9.77
N GLY A 77 -9.92 -4.91 9.80
CA GLY A 77 -9.88 -6.24 10.38
C GLY A 77 -10.72 -7.29 9.63
N ARG A 78 -11.26 -6.94 8.46
CA ARG A 78 -12.10 -7.82 7.64
C ARG A 78 -11.79 -7.65 6.15
N LEU A 79 -11.75 -8.76 5.44
CA LEU A 79 -11.72 -8.75 3.98
C LEU A 79 -13.13 -8.51 3.41
N PRO A 80 -13.25 -7.92 2.20
CA PRO A 80 -14.54 -7.83 1.52
C PRO A 80 -15.14 -9.22 1.28
N ASN A 81 -16.39 -9.40 1.68
CA ASN A 81 -17.14 -10.66 1.47
C ASN A 81 -18.00 -10.61 0.18
N THR A 82 -17.54 -9.89 -0.83
CA THR A 82 -18.28 -9.75 -2.10
C THR A 82 -18.00 -10.96 -3.00
N PRO A 83 -19.03 -11.58 -3.60
CA PRO A 83 -18.82 -12.65 -4.57
C PRO A 83 -17.87 -12.20 -5.69
N GLY A 84 -16.83 -13.00 -5.95
CA GLY A 84 -15.82 -12.66 -6.96
C GLY A 84 -14.73 -11.69 -6.50
N PHE A 85 -14.69 -11.28 -5.22
CA PHE A 85 -13.55 -10.54 -4.67
C PHE A 85 -12.25 -11.33 -4.88
N ARG A 86 -11.22 -10.64 -5.36
CA ARG A 86 -9.87 -11.17 -5.55
C ARG A 86 -8.87 -10.16 -5.00
N TYR A 87 -7.97 -10.63 -4.14
CA TYR A 87 -6.88 -9.82 -3.61
C TYR A 87 -5.72 -9.83 -4.63
N HIS A 88 -5.69 -8.85 -5.54
CA HIS A 88 -4.60 -8.63 -6.51
C HIS A 88 -4.30 -7.15 -6.79
N SER A 89 -3.07 -6.89 -7.19
CA SER A 89 -2.56 -5.55 -7.54
C SER A 89 -2.92 -5.09 -8.97
N GLU A 90 -3.52 -5.97 -9.79
CA GLU A 90 -3.77 -5.76 -11.22
C GLU A 90 -5.14 -5.12 -11.55
N MET A 91 -5.79 -4.45 -10.59
CA MET A 91 -7.11 -3.85 -10.83
C MET A 91 -7.07 -2.74 -11.90
#